data_AF-A0A959YZW5-F1
#
_entry.id   AF-A0A959YZW5-F1
#
_cell.length_a   1.000
_cell.length_b   1.000
_cell.length_c   1.000
_cell.angle_alpha   90.00
_cell.angle_beta   90.00
_cell.angle_gamma   90.00
#
_symmetry.space_group_name_H-M   'P 1'
#
loop_
_entity.id
_entity.type
_entity.pdbx_description
1 polymer ?
#
loop_
_entity_poly.entity_id
_entity_poly.type
_entity_poly.pdbx_seq_one_letter_code
_entity_poly.pdbx_strand_id
1 'polypeptide(L)'
;PVTVNDYAGFVANRILMPMINEAVQTLWQGVGGVEEIDTIMKLGMAHPMGPLQLADFIGLDTCVAILRVLHEGLGDPKYAPCPLLVQMVTAGKLGVKSGEGFYTYTAGSKDLVVSPAFRK
;
A
#
# COMPACT_ATOMS: atom_id res chain seq x y z
N PRO A 1 -16.32 -17.08 11.94
CA PRO A 1 -15.04 -17.64 11.44
C PRO A 1 -15.27 -18.16 10.01
N VAL A 2 -14.28 -18.06 9.12
CA VAL A 2 -14.40 -18.49 7.71
C VAL A 2 -13.27 -19.47 7.40
N THR A 3 -13.61 -20.67 6.90
CA THR A 3 -12.64 -21.71 6.55
C THR A 3 -12.01 -21.43 5.18
N VAL A 4 -10.69 -21.51 5.09
CA VAL A 4 -9.94 -21.28 3.85
C VAL A 4 -8.84 -22.33 3.68
N ASN A 5 -8.49 -22.64 2.44
CA ASN A 5 -7.38 -23.54 2.13
C ASN A 5 -6.04 -22.86 2.38
N ASP A 6 -5.04 -23.66 2.74
CA ASP A 6 -3.68 -23.19 2.95
C ASP A 6 -2.97 -22.96 1.61
N TYR A 7 -2.76 -21.68 1.28
CA TYR A 7 -2.08 -21.19 0.08
C TYR A 7 -1.37 -19.88 0.42
N ALA A 8 -0.33 -19.52 -0.35
CA ALA A 8 0.39 -18.27 -0.19
C ALA A 8 -0.57 -17.07 -0.13
N GLY A 9 -0.60 -16.40 1.04
CA GLY A 9 -1.45 -15.24 1.33
C GLY A 9 -2.91 -15.52 1.70
N PHE A 10 -3.31 -16.79 1.84
CA PHE A 10 -4.69 -17.21 2.08
C PHE A 10 -5.67 -16.45 1.15
N VAL A 11 -6.81 -16.00 1.66
CA VAL A 11 -7.78 -15.20 0.89
C VAL A 11 -7.46 -13.71 0.96
N ALA A 12 -7.28 -13.15 2.16
CA ALA A 12 -7.19 -11.71 2.35
C ALA A 12 -5.96 -11.10 1.67
N ASN A 13 -4.75 -11.61 1.96
CA ASN A 13 -3.52 -11.02 1.43
C ASN A 13 -3.38 -11.24 -0.08
N ARG A 14 -3.88 -12.37 -0.59
CA ARG A 14 -3.89 -12.68 -2.02
C ARG A 14 -4.71 -11.69 -2.84
N ILE A 15 -5.77 -11.12 -2.26
CA ILE A 15 -6.64 -10.11 -2.91
C ILE A 15 -6.14 -8.69 -2.61
N LEU A 16 -5.80 -8.42 -1.35
CA LEU A 16 -5.48 -7.07 -0.89
C LEU A 16 -4.12 -6.57 -1.40
N MET A 17 -3.08 -7.40 -1.36
CA MET A 17 -1.73 -6.94 -1.72
C MET A 17 -1.60 -6.54 -3.18
N PRO A 18 -2.17 -7.28 -4.17
CA PRO A 18 -2.18 -6.80 -5.55
C PRO A 18 -2.91 -5.46 -5.73
N MET A 19 -4.03 -5.25 -5.04
CA MET A 19 -4.75 -3.97 -5.09
C MET A 19 -3.89 -2.82 -4.57
N ILE A 20 -3.22 -3.00 -3.43
CA ILE A 20 -2.29 -1.99 -2.89
C ILE A 20 -1.11 -1.78 -3.84
N ASN A 21 -0.48 -2.86 -4.32
CA ASN A 21 0.67 -2.77 -5.22
C ASN A 21 0.30 -2.03 -6.50
N GLU A 22 -0.89 -2.27 -7.06
CA GLU A 22 -1.39 -1.59 -8.25
C GLU A 22 -1.66 -0.10 -8.02
N ALA A 23 -2.18 0.28 -6.84
CA ALA A 23 -2.29 1.69 -6.47
C ALA A 23 -0.91 2.38 -6.41
N VAL A 24 0.11 1.70 -5.88
CA VAL A 24 1.48 2.23 -5.85
C VAL A 24 2.08 2.29 -7.26
N GLN A 25 1.80 1.33 -8.14
CA GLN A 25 2.20 1.40 -9.55
C GLN A 25 1.54 2.56 -10.29
N THR A 26 0.25 2.79 -10.05
CA THR A 26 -0.53 3.90 -10.61
C THR A 26 0.09 5.24 -10.24
N LEU A 27 0.51 5.38 -8.97
CA LEU A 27 1.26 6.54 -8.49
C LEU A 27 2.64 6.66 -9.16
N TRP A 28 3.40 5.57 -9.16
CA TRP A 28 4.77 5.55 -9.69
C TRP A 28 4.85 5.87 -11.19
N GLN A 29 3.84 5.47 -11.96
CA GLN A 29 3.71 5.76 -13.38
C GLN A 29 3.11 7.14 -13.67
N GLY A 30 2.72 7.90 -12.65
CA GLY A 30 2.20 9.26 -12.78
C GLY A 30 0.76 9.33 -13.29
N VAL A 31 -0.02 8.26 -13.18
CA VAL A 31 -1.44 8.24 -13.61
C VAL A 31 -2.32 9.07 -12.67
N GLY A 32 -1.99 9.11 -11.39
CA GLY A 32 -2.66 9.93 -10.38
C GLY A 32 -1.74 10.20 -9.19
N GLY A 33 -2.03 11.28 -8.44
CA GLY A 33 -1.34 11.56 -7.19
C GLY A 33 -1.92 10.78 -6.01
N VAL A 34 -1.27 10.90 -4.85
CA VAL A 34 -1.66 10.18 -3.63
C VAL A 34 -3.12 10.48 -3.24
N GLU A 35 -3.50 11.76 -3.27
CA GLU A 35 -4.85 12.19 -2.91
C GLU A 35 -5.90 11.74 -3.92
N GLU A 36 -5.61 11.83 -5.22
CA GLU A 36 -6.56 11.43 -6.27
C GLU A 36 -6.84 9.93 -6.23
N ILE A 37 -5.79 9.10 -6.10
CA ILE A 37 -5.93 7.64 -6.03
C ILE A 37 -6.78 7.24 -4.83
N ASP A 38 -6.43 7.72 -3.63
CA ASP A 38 -7.16 7.35 -2.42
C ASP A 38 -8.59 7.91 -2.41
N THR A 39 -8.82 9.09 -2.98
CA THR A 39 -10.16 9.69 -3.07
C THR A 39 -11.07 8.90 -4.01
N ILE A 40 -10.58 8.49 -5.18
CA ILE A 40 -11.35 7.67 -6.12
C ILE A 40 -11.69 6.31 -5.50
N MET A 41 -10.75 5.68 -4.81
CA MET A 41 -11.00 4.39 -4.16
C MET A 41 -12.02 4.51 -3.01
N LYS A 42 -11.96 5.60 -2.23
CA LYS A 42 -12.91 5.86 -1.15
C LYS A 42 -14.30 6.21 -1.67
N LEU A 43 -14.40 7.23 -2.53
CA LEU A 43 -15.68 7.80 -2.94
C LEU A 43 -16.28 7.09 -4.16
N GLY A 44 -15.44 6.67 -5.11
CA GLY A 44 -15.87 6.01 -6.34
C GLY A 44 -16.07 4.50 -6.17
N MET A 45 -15.21 3.83 -5.40
CA MET A 45 -15.28 2.37 -5.18
C MET A 45 -15.78 1.98 -3.78
N ALA A 46 -16.24 2.97 -2.99
CA ALA A 46 -16.82 2.78 -1.66
C ALA A 46 -15.92 2.04 -0.65
N HIS A 47 -14.59 2.16 -0.78
CA HIS A 47 -13.68 1.67 0.24
C HIS A 47 -13.67 2.58 1.48
N PRO A 48 -13.63 2.03 2.71
CA PRO A 48 -13.58 2.84 3.93
C PRO A 48 -12.27 3.62 4.10
N MET A 49 -11.21 3.19 3.40
CA MET A 49 -9.87 3.76 3.43
C MET A 49 -9.23 3.59 2.05
N GLY A 50 -8.50 4.60 1.59
CA GLY A 50 -7.78 4.51 0.33
C GLY A 50 -6.61 3.52 0.41
N PRO A 51 -6.21 2.89 -0.70
CA PRO A 51 -5.18 1.85 -0.68
C PRO A 51 -3.81 2.36 -0.22
N LEU A 52 -3.43 3.62 -0.50
CA LEU A 52 -2.15 4.17 -0.07
C LEU A 52 -2.16 4.48 1.43
N GLN A 53 -3.24 5.09 1.93
CA GLN A 53 -3.45 5.27 3.36
C GLN A 53 -3.49 3.92 4.11
N LEU A 54 -4.12 2.91 3.52
CA LEU A 54 -4.20 1.57 4.09
C LEU A 54 -2.82 0.90 4.12
N ALA A 55 -2.00 1.07 3.08
CA ALA A 55 -0.63 0.58 3.07
C ALA A 55 0.20 1.21 4.19
N ASP A 56 0.09 2.54 4.39
CA ASP A 56 0.76 3.23 5.49
C ASP A 56 0.30 2.73 6.87
N PHE A 57 -0.97 2.36 7.01
CA PHE A 57 -1.52 1.79 8.23
C PHE A 57 -1.02 0.36 8.51
N ILE A 58 -0.92 -0.48 7.47
CA ILE A 58 -0.36 -1.84 7.56
C ILE A 58 1.15 -1.81 7.84
N GLY A 59 1.83 -0.82 7.27
CA GLY A 59 3.28 -0.70 7.26
C GLY A 59 3.85 -1.15 5.91
N LEU A 60 4.62 -0.27 5.27
CA LEU A 60 5.10 -0.51 3.90
C LEU A 60 6.08 -1.69 3.81
N ASP A 61 6.88 -1.91 4.85
CA ASP A 61 7.77 -3.08 4.97
C ASP A 61 6.98 -4.39 5.08
N THR A 62 5.88 -4.40 5.84
CA THR A 62 4.95 -5.53 5.91
C THR A 62 4.36 -5.80 4.53
N CYS A 63 3.90 -4.77 3.81
CA CYS A 63 3.39 -4.92 2.44
C CYS A 63 4.43 -5.54 1.50
N VAL A 64 5.68 -5.05 1.51
CA VAL A 64 6.77 -5.62 0.70
C VAL A 64 7.06 -7.07 1.07
N ALA A 65 7.08 -7.39 2.36
CA ALA A 65 7.33 -8.76 2.83
C ALA A 65 6.24 -9.73 2.33
N ILE A 66 4.96 -9.35 2.42
CA ILE A 66 3.86 -10.19 1.94
C ILE A 66 3.91 -10.34 0.41
N LEU A 67 4.18 -9.25 -0.33
CA LEU A 67 4.31 -9.31 -1.79
C LEU A 67 5.45 -10.25 -2.22
N ARG A 68 6.58 -10.25 -1.51
CA ARG A 68 7.69 -11.20 -1.77
C ARG A 68 7.27 -12.64 -1.53
N VAL A 69 6.58 -12.93 -0.42
CA VAL A 69 6.04 -14.27 -0.12
C VAL A 69 5.06 -14.73 -1.21
N LEU A 70 4.17 -13.83 -1.66
CA LEU A 70 3.24 -14.13 -2.76
C LEU A 70 3.98 -14.38 -4.08
N HIS A 71 4.97 -13.56 -4.40
CA HIS A 71 5.76 -13.68 -5.62
C HIS A 71 6.56 -14.99 -5.66
N GLU A 72 7.24 -15.33 -4.56
CA GLU A 72 8.00 -16.58 -4.44
C GLU A 72 7.08 -17.81 -4.45
N GLY A 73 5.99 -17.76 -3.66
CA GLY A 73 5.07 -18.89 -3.53
C GLY A 73 4.21 -19.17 -4.77
N LEU A 74 4.04 -18.19 -5.67
CA LEU A 74 3.20 -18.31 -6.86
C LEU A 74 3.96 -18.24 -8.17
N GLY A 75 5.20 -17.74 -8.16
CA GLY A 75 6.03 -17.57 -9.36
C GLY A 75 5.46 -16.58 -10.38
N ASP A 76 4.51 -15.73 -9.98
CA ASP A 76 3.77 -14.84 -10.89
C ASP A 76 4.22 -13.38 -10.68
N PRO A 77 4.81 -12.73 -11.70
CA PRO A 77 5.40 -11.39 -11.59
C PRO A 77 4.40 -10.31 -11.20
N LYS A 78 3.08 -10.54 -11.30
CA LYS A 78 2.08 -9.58 -10.80
C LYS A 78 2.18 -9.31 -9.30
N TYR A 79 2.79 -10.22 -8.54
CA TYR A 79 3.02 -10.06 -7.10
C TYR A 79 4.37 -9.42 -6.78
N ALA A 80 5.22 -9.12 -7.78
CA ALA A 80 6.48 -8.45 -7.54
C ALA A 80 6.23 -7.06 -6.92
N PRO A 81 6.90 -6.70 -5.81
CA PRO A 81 6.73 -5.40 -5.19
C PRO A 81 7.10 -4.26 -6.15
N CYS A 82 6.25 -3.22 -6.21
CA CYS A 82 6.55 -2.01 -6.98
C CYS A 82 7.90 -1.40 -6.55
N PRO A 83 8.78 -0.98 -7.48
CA PRO A 83 10.07 -0.38 -7.15
C PRO A 83 9.97 0.82 -6.21
N LEU A 84 8.96 1.68 -6.38
CA LEU A 84 8.71 2.81 -5.48
C LEU A 84 8.49 2.34 -4.04
N LEU A 85 7.67 1.30 -3.84
CA LEU A 85 7.40 0.75 -2.51
C LEU A 85 8.69 0.23 -1.85
N VAL A 86 9.53 -0.48 -2.61
CA VAL A 86 10.83 -0.97 -2.13
C VAL A 86 11.76 0.18 -1.76
N GLN A 87 11.79 1.25 -2.56
CA GLN A 87 12.60 2.44 -2.29
C GLN A 87 12.15 3.15 -1.02
N MET A 88 10.84 3.31 -0.80
CA MET A 88 10.29 3.91 0.41
C MET A 88 10.68 3.14 1.67
N VAL A 89 10.56 1.80 1.64
CA VAL A 89 10.99 0.93 2.74
C VAL A 89 12.50 1.06 2.99
N THR A 90 13.29 1.10 1.92
CA THR A 90 14.75 1.28 2.01
C THR A 90 15.12 2.63 2.64
N ALA A 91 14.32 3.68 2.39
CA ALA A 91 14.48 5.01 2.97
C ALA A 91 13.92 5.15 4.40
N GLY A 92 13.41 4.06 5.00
CA GLY A 92 12.81 4.06 6.34
C GLY A 92 11.45 4.76 6.42
N LYS A 93 10.78 4.99 5.28
CA LYS A 93 9.41 5.50 5.21
C LYS A 93 8.47 4.30 5.26
N LEU A 94 8.01 3.97 6.47
CA LEU A 94 7.25 2.75 6.78
C LEU A 94 5.77 3.02 7.06
N GLY A 95 5.28 4.24 6.82
CA GLY A 95 3.90 4.64 7.09
C GLY A 95 3.73 5.18 8.51
N VAL A 96 2.60 4.84 9.15
CA VAL A 96 2.20 5.40 10.46
C VAL A 96 3.29 5.19 11.52
N LYS A 97 3.91 4.00 11.55
CA LYS A 97 4.89 3.63 12.58
C LYS A 97 6.21 4.39 12.52
N SER A 98 6.55 4.99 11.38
CA SER A 98 7.73 5.84 11.22
C SER A 98 7.38 7.33 11.11
N GLY A 99 6.10 7.69 11.27
CA GLY A 99 5.60 9.06 11.11
C GLY A 99 5.48 9.54 9.66
N GLU A 100 5.84 8.71 8.68
CA GLU A 100 5.78 9.07 7.27
C GLU A 100 5.81 7.85 6.34
N GLY A 101 4.93 7.86 5.34
CA GLY A 101 4.90 6.98 4.18
C GLY A 101 4.41 7.75 2.95
N PHE A 102 3.26 7.39 2.40
CA PHE A 102 2.56 8.22 1.40
C PHE A 102 1.98 9.51 2.03
N TYR A 103 1.61 9.42 3.30
CA TYR A 103 1.17 10.53 4.13
C TYR A 103 2.17 10.81 5.26
N THR A 104 2.13 12.03 5.79
CA THR A 104 2.83 12.43 7.01
C THR A 104 1.89 12.27 8.21
N TYR A 105 2.38 11.63 9.26
CA TYR A 105 1.61 11.33 10.46
C TYR A 105 2.19 12.05 11.68
N THR A 106 1.43 13.05 12.17
CA THR A 106 1.77 13.78 13.39
C THR A 106 0.99 13.20 14.57
N ALA A 107 1.67 12.89 15.67
CA ALA A 107 1.04 12.35 16.86
C ALA A 107 -0.10 13.27 17.35
N GLY A 108 -1.29 12.70 17.53
CA GLY A 108 -2.48 13.42 17.99
C GLY A 108 -3.26 14.16 16.89
N SER A 109 -2.75 14.27 15.67
CA SER A 109 -3.51 14.79 14.54
C SER A 109 -4.33 13.70 13.84
N LYS A 110 -5.52 14.06 13.36
CA LYS A 110 -6.34 13.23 12.47
C LYS A 110 -6.26 13.69 11.02
N ASP A 111 -5.51 14.76 10.75
CA ASP A 111 -5.42 15.33 9.41
C ASP A 111 -4.56 14.43 8.54
N LEU A 112 -5.08 14.11 7.36
CA LEU A 112 -4.40 13.30 6.38
C LEU A 112 -3.61 14.24 5.45
N VAL A 113 -2.31 14.40 5.72
CA VAL A 113 -1.44 15.32 4.98
C VAL A 113 -0.53 14.53 4.04
N VAL A 114 -0.60 14.76 2.73
CA VAL A 114 0.26 14.10 1.74
C VAL A 114 1.74 14.42 2.04
N SER A 115 2.59 13.37 2.02
CA SER A 115 4.03 13.53 2.24
C SER A 115 4.63 14.53 1.26
N PRO A 116 5.57 15.39 1.69
CA PRO A 116 6.25 16.34 0.80
C PRO A 116 6.87 15.70 -0.45
N ALA A 117 7.23 14.42 -0.40
CA ALA A 117 7.77 13.69 -1.54
C ALA A 117 6.78 13.52 -2.71
N PHE A 118 5.48 13.68 -2.46
CA PHE A 118 4.41 13.46 -3.45
C PHE A 118 3.54 14.70 -3.70
N ARG A 119 3.95 15.87 -3.18
CA ARG A 119 3.26 17.14 -3.49
C ARG A 119 3.60 17.57 -4.92
N LYS A 120 2.62 18.14 -5.62
CA LYS A 120 2.80 18.77 -6.93
C LYS A 120 3.59 20.07 -6.80
#